data_AF-A0A7Y3PMC4-F1
#
_entry.id   AF-A0A7Y3PMC4-F1
#
_cell.length_a   1.000
_cell.length_b   1.000
_cell.length_c   1.000
_cell.angle_alpha   90.00
_cell.angle_beta   90.00
_cell.angle_gamma   90.00
#
_symmetry.space_group_name_H-M   'P 1'
#
loop_
_entity.id
_entity.type
_entity.pdbx_description
1 polymer ?
#
loop_
_entity_poly.entity_id
_entity_poly.type
_entity_poly.pdbx_seq_one_letter_code
_entity_poly.pdbx_strand_id
1 'polypeptide(L)'
;YLLKEQFRLIFQLKGKEAITALDDWCSWAKRCRIPAFVDLCKHILNHRESIVATLTHGLSNALVESTNTKLRLITRKAYGFRSTDNLIALCLLDRGGYCPPLPGRKAA
;
A
#
# COMPACT_ATOMS: atom_id res chain seq x y z
N TYR A 1 17.58 17.75 9.38
CA TYR A 1 16.41 17.61 10.26
C TYR A 1 15.14 18.19 9.61
N LEU A 2 15.18 19.43 9.12
CA LEU A 2 14.03 20.13 8.50
C LEU A 2 13.30 19.33 7.40
N LEU A 3 14.02 18.81 6.39
CA LEU A 3 13.44 18.03 5.29
C LEU A 3 12.61 16.83 5.77
N LYS A 4 13.07 16.13 6.79
CA LYS A 4 12.34 14.98 7.35
C LYS A 4 11.01 15.41 7.98
N GLU A 5 11.02 16.47 8.78
CA GLU A 5 9.81 16.92 9.48
C GLU A 5 8.82 17.61 8.51
N GLN A 6 9.32 18.37 7.52
CA GLN A 6 8.49 18.88 6.42
C GLN A 6 7.78 17.74 5.66
N PHE A 7 8.49 16.64 5.41
CA PHE A 7 7.89 15.46 4.77
C PHE A 7 6.77 14.85 5.61
N ARG A 8 6.93 14.80 6.94
CA ARG A 8 5.88 14.32 7.84
C ARG A 8 4.63 15.20 7.82
N LEU A 9 4.82 16.53 7.76
CA LEU A 9 3.70 17.48 7.72
C LEU A 9 2.86 17.33 6.46
N ILE A 10 3.46 16.98 5.31
CA ILE A 10 2.72 16.79 4.04
C ILE A 10 1.56 15.79 4.20
N PHE A 11 1.75 14.70 4.98
CA PHE A 11 0.72 13.69 5.21
C PHE A 11 -0.31 14.06 6.29
N GLN A 12 -0.10 15.17 6.99
CA GLN A 12 -1.11 15.74 7.90
C GLN A 12 -2.04 16.73 7.16
N LEU A 13 -1.56 17.29 6.05
CA LEU A 13 -2.33 18.14 5.15
C LEU A 13 -3.22 17.29 4.23
N LYS A 14 -4.20 17.92 3.56
CA LYS A 14 -5.09 17.24 2.60
C LYS A 14 -5.29 18.04 1.32
N GLY A 15 -5.58 17.31 0.24
CA GLY A 15 -5.94 17.89 -1.05
C GLY A 15 -4.83 18.78 -1.63
N LYS A 16 -5.22 19.91 -2.21
CA LYS A 16 -4.31 20.79 -2.97
C LYS A 16 -3.14 21.31 -2.15
N GLU A 17 -3.35 21.61 -0.87
CA GLU A 17 -2.29 22.11 0.02
C GLU A 17 -1.17 21.07 0.22
N ALA A 18 -1.56 19.81 0.45
CA ALA A 18 -0.61 18.72 0.60
C ALA A 18 0.19 18.46 -0.70
N ILE A 19 -0.47 18.59 -1.86
CA ILE A 19 0.17 18.40 -3.17
C ILE A 19 1.21 19.49 -3.41
N THR A 20 0.88 20.76 -3.14
CA THR A 20 1.84 21.87 -3.26
C THR A 20 3.02 21.68 -2.31
N ALA A 21 2.76 21.32 -1.06
CA ALA A 21 3.82 21.06 -0.08
C ALA A 21 4.73 19.90 -0.52
N LEU A 22 4.18 18.86 -1.15
CA LEU A 22 4.94 17.75 -1.72
C LEU A 22 5.85 18.21 -2.87
N ASP A 23 5.33 19.01 -3.80
CA ASP A 23 6.10 19.52 -4.94
C ASP A 23 7.24 20.46 -4.49
N ASP A 24 6.97 21.32 -3.51
CA ASP A 24 7.97 22.17 -2.87
C ASP A 24 9.06 21.32 -2.19
N TRP A 25 8.65 20.33 -1.41
CA TRP A 25 9.56 19.41 -0.74
C TRP A 25 10.45 18.67 -1.74
N CYS A 26 9.90 18.14 -2.83
CA CYS A 26 10.66 17.49 -3.90
C CYS A 26 11.69 18.42 -4.53
N SER A 27 11.34 19.71 -4.71
CA SER A 27 12.25 20.72 -5.26
C SER A 27 13.46 20.97 -4.34
N TRP A 28 13.28 20.91 -3.02
CA TRP A 28 14.37 20.99 -2.05
C TRP A 28 15.17 19.68 -1.93
N ALA A 29 14.48 18.54 -1.88
CA ALA A 29 15.08 17.22 -1.71
C ALA A 29 16.07 16.89 -2.85
N LYS A 30 15.77 17.26 -4.10
CA LYS A 30 16.68 17.11 -5.25
C LYS A 30 18.01 17.86 -5.09
N ARG A 31 18.02 18.99 -4.37
CA ARG A 31 19.16 19.91 -4.27
C ARG A 31 19.96 19.77 -2.97
N CYS A 32 19.46 19.01 -2.00
CA CYS A 32 20.05 18.94 -0.65
C CYS A 32 21.38 18.17 -0.56
N ARG A 33 21.86 17.56 -1.67
CA ARG A 33 23.10 16.77 -1.76
C ARG A 33 23.19 15.58 -0.79
N ILE A 34 22.08 15.18 -0.17
CA ILE A 34 21.99 13.98 0.67
C ILE A 34 21.40 12.84 -0.19
N PRO A 35 22.18 11.79 -0.52
CA PRO A 35 21.74 10.75 -1.46
C PRO A 35 20.40 10.12 -1.10
N ALA A 36 20.18 9.81 0.18
CA ALA A 36 18.93 9.20 0.65
C ALA A 36 17.68 10.06 0.35
N PHE A 37 17.76 11.38 0.47
CA PHE A 37 16.64 12.27 0.15
C PHE A 37 16.45 12.44 -1.36
N VAL A 38 17.55 12.47 -2.12
CA VAL A 38 17.50 12.53 -3.58
C VAL A 38 16.82 11.27 -4.14
N ASP A 39 17.19 10.09 -3.65
CA ASP A 39 16.62 8.83 -4.10
C ASP A 39 15.17 8.63 -3.64
N LEU A 40 14.84 9.10 -2.43
CA LEU A 40 13.45 9.16 -1.97
C LEU A 40 12.62 10.08 -2.88
N CYS A 41 13.14 11.25 -3.26
CA CYS A 41 12.45 12.14 -4.18
C CYS A 41 12.22 11.50 -5.55
N LYS A 42 13.19 10.73 -6.09
CA LYS A 42 12.99 9.99 -7.34
C LYS A 42 11.87 8.97 -7.21
N HIS A 43 11.83 8.20 -6.11
CA HIS A 43 10.76 7.25 -5.85
C HIS A 43 9.39 7.92 -5.75
N ILE A 44 9.30 9.03 -5.02
CA ILE A 44 8.06 9.80 -4.89
C ILE A 44 7.56 10.25 -6.27
N LEU A 45 8.44 10.73 -7.14
CA LEU A 45 8.06 11.18 -8.48
C LEU A 45 7.59 10.02 -9.37
N ASN A 46 8.23 8.86 -9.27
CA ASN A 46 7.81 7.66 -10.00
C ASN A 46 6.41 7.16 -9.56
N HIS A 47 6.02 7.44 -8.31
CA HIS A 47 4.72 7.06 -7.74
C HIS A 47 3.80 8.25 -7.46
N ARG A 48 4.03 9.39 -8.13
CA ARG A 48 3.38 10.67 -7.79
C ARG A 48 1.86 10.58 -7.85
N GLU A 49 1.33 9.90 -8.87
CA GLU A 49 -0.12 9.76 -9.06
C GLU A 49 -0.78 9.06 -7.85
N SER A 50 -0.24 7.93 -7.41
CA SER A 50 -0.72 7.19 -6.24
C SER A 50 -0.61 8.01 -4.94
N ILE A 51 0.48 8.78 -4.79
CA ILE A 51 0.67 9.65 -3.62
C ILE A 51 -0.34 10.78 -3.62
N VAL A 52 -0.57 11.45 -4.76
CA VAL A 52 -1.57 12.51 -4.92
C VAL A 52 -2.98 11.97 -4.64
N ALA A 53 -3.31 10.78 -5.13
CA ALA A 53 -4.58 10.13 -4.83
C ALA A 53 -4.74 9.88 -3.32
N THR A 54 -3.66 9.44 -2.64
CA THR A 54 -3.64 9.25 -1.18
C THR A 54 -3.87 10.57 -0.44
N LEU A 55 -3.20 11.65 -0.85
CA LEU A 55 -3.35 12.98 -0.23
C LEU A 55 -4.74 13.61 -0.50
N THR A 56 -5.38 13.23 -1.60
CA THR A 56 -6.70 13.73 -1.97
C THR A 56 -7.82 12.97 -1.27
N HIS A 57 -7.74 11.65 -1.24
CA HIS A 57 -8.83 10.78 -0.78
C HIS A 57 -8.63 10.25 0.65
N GLY A 58 -7.41 10.34 1.20
CA GLY A 58 -7.10 9.83 2.53
C GLY A 58 -7.27 8.31 2.66
N LEU A 59 -7.13 7.58 1.54
CA LEU A 59 -7.29 6.12 1.53
C LEU A 59 -6.23 5.48 2.41
N SER A 60 -6.67 4.65 3.36
CA SER A 60 -5.79 3.90 4.23
C SER A 60 -5.43 2.56 3.60
N ASN A 61 -4.14 2.21 3.62
CA ASN A 61 -3.69 0.87 3.24
C ASN A 61 -4.06 -0.21 4.27
N ALA A 62 -4.72 0.13 5.38
CA ALA A 62 -5.02 -0.81 6.46
C ALA A 62 -5.79 -2.06 6.00
N LEU A 63 -6.76 -1.93 5.09
CA LEU A 63 -7.53 -3.08 4.57
C LEU A 63 -6.66 -4.00 3.70
N VAL A 64 -5.82 -3.41 2.86
CA VAL A 64 -4.88 -4.14 2.00
C VAL A 64 -3.83 -4.84 2.86
N GLU A 65 -3.27 -4.16 3.85
CA GLU A 65 -2.30 -4.75 4.78
C GLU A 65 -2.90 -5.86 5.64
N SER A 66 -4.12 -5.67 6.16
CA SER A 66 -4.86 -6.73 6.87
C SER A 66 -5.02 -7.97 6.00
N THR A 67 -5.37 -7.78 4.73
CA THR A 67 -5.45 -8.87 3.75
C THR A 67 -4.09 -9.52 3.55
N ASN A 68 -3.02 -8.75 3.31
CA ASN A 68 -1.66 -9.26 3.14
C ASN A 68 -1.16 -10.08 4.34
N THR A 69 -1.45 -9.64 5.57
CA THR A 69 -1.15 -10.40 6.78
C THR A 69 -1.89 -11.74 6.79
N LYS A 70 -3.16 -11.76 6.38
CA LYS A 70 -3.95 -12.99 6.32
C LYS A 70 -3.45 -13.96 5.25
N LEU A 71 -3.08 -13.46 4.07
CA LEU A 71 -2.48 -14.28 3.00
C LEU A 71 -1.18 -14.96 3.49
N ARG A 72 -0.30 -14.22 4.18
CA ARG A 72 0.93 -14.79 4.77
C ARG A 72 0.61 -15.87 5.81
N LEU A 73 -0.44 -15.68 6.62
CA LEU A 73 -0.88 -16.69 7.58
C LEU A 73 -1.40 -17.96 6.88
N ILE A 74 -2.18 -17.82 5.80
CA ILE A 74 -2.67 -18.95 5.00
C ILE A 74 -1.48 -19.74 4.46
N THR A 75 -0.50 -19.07 3.85
CA THR A 75 0.71 -19.72 3.34
C THR A 75 1.49 -20.46 4.41
N ARG A 76 1.65 -19.85 5.59
CA ARG A 76 2.34 -20.49 6.72
C ARG A 76 1.60 -21.74 7.21
N LYS A 77 0.26 -21.69 7.31
CA LYS A 77 -0.56 -22.81 7.77
C LYS A 77 -0.58 -23.99 6.78
N ALA A 78 -0.42 -23.70 5.49
CA ALA A 78 -0.37 -24.72 4.45
C ALA A 78 0.98 -25.45 4.36
N TYR A 79 2.03 -24.94 5.03
CA TYR A 79 3.40 -25.43 4.90
C TYR A 79 3.95 -25.40 3.45
N GLY A 80 3.40 -24.50 2.62
CA GLY A 80 3.70 -24.38 1.20
C GLY A 80 2.58 -24.92 0.30
N PHE A 81 2.64 -24.55 -0.97
CA PHE A 81 1.71 -25.02 -1.99
C PHE A 81 2.48 -25.61 -3.16
N ARG A 82 1.92 -26.67 -3.77
CA ARG A 82 2.47 -27.28 -4.99
C ARG A 82 2.44 -26.34 -6.20
N SER A 83 1.46 -25.43 -6.26
CA SER A 83 1.30 -24.44 -7.33
C SER A 83 0.73 -23.13 -6.77
N THR A 84 0.96 -22.03 -7.50
CA THR A 84 0.39 -20.72 -7.18
C THR A 84 -1.14 -20.72 -7.27
N ASP A 85 -1.72 -21.50 -8.19
CA ASP A 85 -3.17 -21.62 -8.35
C ASP A 85 -3.85 -22.14 -7.09
N ASN A 86 -3.22 -23.07 -6.38
CA ASN A 86 -3.74 -23.59 -5.11
C ASN A 86 -3.76 -22.53 -4.01
N LEU A 87 -2.73 -21.67 -3.97
CA LEU A 87 -2.71 -20.52 -3.06
C LEU A 87 -3.83 -19.55 -3.43
N ILE A 88 -3.95 -19.17 -4.70
CA ILE A 88 -4.99 -18.23 -5.18
C ILE A 88 -6.38 -18.75 -4.84
N ALA A 89 -6.67 -20.03 -5.14
CA ALA A 89 -7.95 -20.65 -4.84
C ALA A 89 -8.28 -20.57 -3.35
N LEU A 90 -7.34 -20.91 -2.46
CA LEU A 90 -7.59 -20.85 -1.01
C LEU A 90 -7.75 -19.41 -0.51
N CYS A 91 -7.00 -18.46 -1.07
CA CYS A 91 -7.15 -17.04 -0.74
C CYS A 91 -8.52 -16.49 -1.18
N LEU A 92 -9.02 -16.90 -2.35
CA LEU A 92 -10.35 -16.53 -2.84
C LEU A 92 -11.47 -17.16 -1.99
N LEU A 93 -11.29 -18.40 -1.53
CA LEU A 93 -12.23 -19.06 -0.62
C LEU A 93 -12.31 -18.37 0.76
N ASP A 94 -11.17 -17.97 1.33
CA ASP A 94 -11.15 -17.29 2.63
C ASP A 94 -11.60 -15.82 2.50
N ARG A 95 -11.06 -15.08 1.51
CA ARG A 95 -11.13 -13.62 1.42
C ARG A 95 -11.93 -13.05 0.26
N GLY A 96 -12.11 -13.81 -0.81
CA GLY A 96 -12.77 -13.34 -2.03
C GLY A 96 -14.29 -13.38 -2.00
N GLY A 97 -14.91 -13.83 -0.90
CA GLY A 97 -16.37 -14.01 -0.81
C GLY A 97 -16.89 -15.16 -1.69
N TYR A 98 -15.98 -15.95 -2.28
CA TYR A 98 -16.34 -17.07 -3.13
C TYR A 98 -16.92 -18.20 -2.27
N CYS A 99 -18.19 -18.53 -2.50
CA CYS A 99 -18.91 -19.56 -1.75
C CYS A 99 -19.27 -20.71 -2.70
N PRO A 100 -18.33 -21.58 -3.08
CA PRO A 100 -18.65 -22.71 -3.93
C PRO A 100 -19.57 -23.70 -3.20
N PRO A 101 -20.42 -24.43 -3.93
CA PRO A 101 -21.19 -25.52 -3.34
C PRO A 101 -20.23 -26.60 -2.86
N LEU A 102 -20.12 -26.75 -1.53
CA LEU A 102 -19.28 -27.78 -0.91
C LEU A 102 -20.12 -29.03 -0.63
N PRO A 103 -19.57 -30.24 -0.83
CA PRO A 103 -20.24 -31.48 -0.45
C PRO A 103 -20.65 -31.44 1.04
N GLY A 104 -21.94 -31.60 1.32
CA GLY A 104 -22.47 -31.60 2.70
C GLY A 104 -22.85 -30.23 3.27
N ARG A 105 -22.62 -29.12 2.55
CA ARG A 105 -23.12 -27.79 2.93
C ARG A 105 -24.53 -27.62 2.37
N LYS A 106 -25.57 -27.63 3.22
CA LYS A 106 -26.93 -27.28 2.80
C LYS A 106 -26.93 -25.83 2.27
N ALA A 107 -27.56 -25.60 1.13
CA ALA A 107 -27.79 -24.25 0.63
C ALA A 107 -28.60 -23.46 1.68
N ALA A 108 -28.16 -22.24 1.96
CA ALA A 108 -28.88 -21.30 2.83
C ALA A 108 -30.10 -20.74 2.07
#